data_AF-A0A7X6Q3A4-F1
#
_entry.id   AF-A0A7X6Q3A4-F1
#
_cell.length_a   1.000
_cell.length_b   1.000
_cell.length_c   1.000
_cell.angle_alpha   90.00
_cell.angle_beta   90.00
_cell.angle_gamma   90.00
#
_symmetry.space_group_name_H-M   'P 1'
#
loop_
_entity.id
_entity.type
_entity.pdbx_description
1 polymer ?
#
loop_
_entity_poly.entity_id
_entity_poly.type
_entity_poly.pdbx_seq_one_letter_code
_entity_poly.pdbx_strand_id
1 'polypeptide(L)'
;MYPWQKPFKANILKKEDVFPFRLYEFEGRKFYSYNNVHNIVSKWYGPQSCRKDLTQEWIETLPEEKRIAKHTKNINLNGEKKND
;
A
#
# COMPACT_ATOMS: atom_id res chain seq x y z
N MET A 1 12.24 -8.13 -2.99
CA MET A 1 11.61 -7.85 -4.31
C MET A 1 10.45 -6.90 -4.06
N TYR A 2 10.46 -5.70 -4.64
CA TYR A 2 9.50 -4.66 -4.28
C TYR A 2 8.15 -4.87 -5.00
N PRO A 3 7.00 -4.67 -4.34
CA PRO A 3 5.67 -5.00 -4.89
C PRO A 3 5.29 -4.23 -6.17
N TRP A 4 5.93 -3.09 -6.47
CA TRP A 4 5.69 -2.31 -7.70
C TRP A 4 6.54 -2.75 -8.91
N GLN A 5 7.45 -3.72 -8.76
CA GLN A 5 8.29 -4.21 -9.88
C GLN A 5 7.56 -5.11 -10.88
N LYS A 6 6.30 -5.49 -10.63
CA LYS A 6 5.48 -6.28 -11.58
C LYS A 6 4.15 -5.58 -11.90
N PRO A 7 4.16 -4.46 -12.63
CA PRO A 7 2.95 -3.71 -12.91
C PRO A 7 1.94 -4.40 -13.86
N PHE A 8 2.29 -5.50 -14.54
CA PHE A 8 1.47 -5.99 -15.67
C PHE A 8 1.23 -7.50 -15.81
N LYS A 9 1.57 -8.35 -14.82
CA LYS A 9 1.01 -9.72 -14.80
C LYS A 9 -0.31 -9.69 -14.05
N ALA A 10 -1.36 -9.27 -14.76
CA ALA A 10 -2.72 -9.37 -14.24
C ALA A 10 -2.99 -10.83 -13.85
N ASN A 11 -3.37 -11.06 -12.60
CA ASN A 11 -3.71 -12.40 -12.15
C ASN A 11 -5.03 -12.82 -12.82
N ILE A 12 -5.00 -13.96 -13.50
CA ILE A 12 -6.19 -14.52 -14.13
C ILE A 12 -7.12 -15.03 -13.02
N LEU A 13 -8.26 -14.36 -12.85
CA LEU A 13 -9.27 -14.72 -11.86
C LEU A 13 -10.30 -15.68 -12.47
N LYS A 14 -10.76 -16.65 -11.69
CA LYS A 14 -11.86 -17.52 -12.11
C LYS A 14 -13.16 -16.74 -12.03
N LYS A 15 -14.07 -16.95 -12.98
CA LYS A 15 -15.39 -16.30 -12.98
C LYS A 15 -16.15 -16.58 -11.68
N GLU A 16 -16.02 -17.78 -11.13
CA GLU A 16 -16.64 -18.22 -9.86
C GLU A 16 -16.09 -17.49 -8.63
N ASP A 17 -14.82 -17.07 -8.66
CA ASP A 17 -14.22 -16.29 -7.56
C ASP A 17 -14.74 -14.83 -7.60
N VAL A 18 -15.11 -14.34 -8.79
CA VAL A 18 -15.53 -12.94 -9.03
C VAL A 18 -17.03 -12.78 -8.88
N PHE A 19 -17.81 -13.65 -9.53
CA PHE A 19 -19.27 -13.58 -9.62
C PHE A 19 -19.95 -14.75 -8.89
N PRO A 20 -21.16 -14.52 -8.33
CA PRO A 20 -21.83 -13.23 -8.22
C PRO A 20 -21.12 -12.31 -7.21
N PHE A 21 -21.25 -10.99 -7.39
CA PHE A 21 -20.77 -10.06 -6.38
C PHE A 21 -21.56 -10.27 -5.07
N ARG A 22 -20.85 -10.31 -3.95
CA ARG A 22 -21.44 -10.45 -2.61
C ARG A 22 -21.35 -9.14 -1.86
N LEU A 23 -22.36 -8.86 -1.04
CA LEU A 23 -22.37 -7.72 -0.13
C LEU A 23 -21.57 -8.09 1.13
N TYR A 24 -20.60 -7.25 1.47
CA TYR A 24 -19.79 -7.38 2.68
C TYR A 24 -20.02 -6.18 3.59
N GLU A 25 -19.78 -6.39 4.88
CA GLU A 25 -19.84 -5.34 5.91
C GLU A 25 -18.46 -5.16 6.52
N PHE A 26 -18.01 -3.90 6.59
CA PHE A 26 -16.70 -3.51 7.11
C PHE A 26 -16.86 -2.14 7.76
N GLU A 27 -16.49 -2.05 9.03
CA GLU A 27 -16.59 -0.81 9.82
C GLU A 27 -18.00 -0.17 9.74
N GLY A 28 -19.06 -0.99 9.76
CA GLY A 28 -20.46 -0.54 9.69
C GLY A 28 -20.92 -0.06 8.31
N ARG A 29 -20.10 -0.22 7.27
CA ARG A 29 -20.44 0.14 5.88
C ARG A 29 -20.59 -1.11 5.03
N LYS A 30 -21.56 -1.08 4.10
CA LYS A 30 -21.82 -2.17 3.16
C LYS A 30 -21.20 -1.88 1.81
N PHE A 31 -20.47 -2.85 1.26
CA PHE A 31 -19.81 -2.75 -0.05
C PHE A 31 -19.96 -4.05 -0.81
N TYR A 32 -20.20 -3.96 -2.11
CA TYR A 32 -20.15 -5.13 -2.98
C TYR A 32 -18.70 -5.48 -3.27
N SER A 33 -18.34 -6.74 -3.09
CA SER A 33 -17.03 -7.27 -3.42
C SER A 33 -17.18 -8.65 -4.07
N TYR A 34 -16.05 -9.21 -4.49
CA TYR A 34 -16.00 -10.49 -5.19
C TYR A 34 -16.64 -11.63 -4.39
N ASN A 35 -17.16 -12.64 -5.07
CA ASN A 35 -17.75 -13.84 -4.45
C ASN A 35 -16.80 -14.51 -3.44
N ASN A 36 -15.50 -14.57 -3.77
CA ASN A 36 -14.46 -15.14 -2.92
C ASN A 36 -13.26 -14.19 -2.79
N VAL A 37 -13.42 -13.16 -1.95
CA VAL A 37 -12.39 -12.17 -1.64
C VAL A 37 -11.09 -12.82 -1.14
N HIS A 38 -11.19 -13.84 -0.29
CA HIS A 38 -10.02 -14.52 0.27
C HIS A 38 -9.11 -15.11 -0.82
N ASN A 39 -9.70 -15.82 -1.79
CA ASN A 39 -8.97 -16.40 -2.91
C ASN A 39 -8.31 -15.34 -3.80
N ILE A 40 -9.01 -14.23 -4.05
CA ILE A 40 -8.51 -13.17 -4.93
C ILE A 40 -7.37 -12.40 -4.27
N VAL A 41 -7.55 -12.01 -3.01
CA VAL A 41 -6.52 -11.31 -2.22
C VAL A 41 -5.29 -12.20 -2.05
N SER A 42 -5.47 -13.50 -1.83
CA SER A 42 -4.36 -14.46 -1.76
C SER A 42 -3.61 -14.62 -3.09
N LYS A 43 -4.30 -14.56 -4.23
CA LYS A 43 -3.66 -14.59 -5.57
C LYS A 43 -2.87 -13.31 -5.86
N TRP A 44 -3.36 -12.16 -5.39
CA TRP A 44 -2.75 -10.86 -5.65
C TRP A 44 -1.57 -10.56 -4.73
N TYR A 45 -1.74 -10.80 -3.44
CA TYR A 45 -0.80 -10.37 -2.40
C TYR A 45 -0.08 -11.55 -1.73
N GLY A 46 -0.39 -12.78 -2.12
CA GLY A 46 0.20 -14.01 -1.59
C GLY A 46 -0.60 -14.62 -0.43
N PRO A 47 -0.28 -15.87 -0.04
CA PRO A 47 -1.08 -16.67 0.90
C PRO A 47 -1.13 -16.13 2.33
N GLN A 48 -0.23 -15.21 2.71
CA GLN A 48 -0.22 -14.62 4.05
C GLN A 48 -1.15 -13.40 4.19
N SER A 49 -1.66 -12.85 3.08
CA SER A 49 -2.50 -11.66 3.07
C SER A 49 -3.85 -11.81 3.80
N CYS A 50 -4.33 -13.04 3.98
CA CYS A 50 -5.59 -13.34 4.65
C CYS A 50 -5.42 -14.04 6.00
N ARG A 51 -4.20 -14.08 6.56
CA ARG A 51 -3.96 -14.66 7.88
C ARG A 51 -4.69 -13.84 8.95
N LYS A 52 -5.45 -14.54 9.80
CA LYS A 52 -6.08 -13.96 11.00
C LYS A 52 -5.10 -13.87 12.17
N ASP A 53 -4.04 -14.68 12.13
CA ASP A 53 -3.04 -14.75 13.18
C ASP A 53 -1.91 -13.75 12.90
N LEU A 54 -2.09 -12.54 13.41
CA LEU A 54 -1.04 -11.51 13.49
C LEU A 54 -0.08 -11.83 14.66
N THR A 55 0.45 -13.05 14.73
CA THR A 55 1.52 -13.39 15.70
C THR A 55 2.85 -12.75 15.35
N GLN A 56 2.96 -12.14 14.17
CA GLN A 56 4.08 -11.31 13.80
C GLN A 56 3.90 -9.92 14.40
N GLU A 57 4.83 -9.52 15.26
CA GLU A 57 4.89 -8.15 15.77
C GLU A 57 4.95 -7.17 14.60
N TRP A 58 4.13 -6.13 14.67
CA TRP A 58 4.12 -5.07 13.68
C TRP A 58 5.48 -4.35 13.74
N ILE A 59 6.32 -4.55 12.73
CA ILE A 59 7.60 -3.85 12.64
C ILE A 59 7.33 -2.47 12.03
N GLU A 60 7.58 -1.42 12.80
CA GLU A 60 7.53 -0.05 12.29
C GLU A 60 8.66 0.13 11.27
N THR A 61 8.30 0.41 10.01
CA THR A 61 9.27 0.61 8.91
C THR A 61 9.55 2.08 8.64
N LEU A 62 9.06 2.97 9.52
CA LEU A 62 9.42 4.37 9.44
C LEU A 62 10.94 4.51 9.65
N PRO A 63 11.60 5.37 8.87
CA PRO A 63 13.02 5.61 9.08
C PRO A 63 13.22 6.25 10.45
N GLU A 64 14.08 5.65 11.28
CA GLU A 64 14.47 6.20 12.59
C GLU A 64 14.98 7.64 12.47
N GLU A 65 15.72 7.91 11.38
CA GLU A 65 16.20 9.24 11.04
C GLU A 65 15.36 9.88 9.93
N LYS A 66 14.83 11.07 10.22
CA LYS A 66 14.18 11.91 9.21
C LYS A 66 15.17 12.18 8.07
N ARG A 67 14.85 11.72 6.86
CA ARG A 67 15.66 12.01 5.67
C ARG A 67 15.78 13.53 5.49
N ILE A 68 17.00 14.05 5.55
CA ILE A 68 17.30 15.42 5.14
C ILE A 68 17.21 15.46 3.61
N ALA A 69 16.32 16.26 3.05
CA ALA A 69 16.23 16.43 1.61
C ALA A 69 17.55 17.04 1.10
N LYS A 70 18.28 16.32 0.24
CA LYS A 70 19.58 16.78 -0.32
C LYS A 70 19.48 18.10 -1.08
N HIS A 71 18.28 18.46 -1.55
CA HIS A 71 18.04 19.59 -2.44
C HIS A 71 17.36 20.79 -1.78
N THR A 72 17.05 20.73 -0.48
CA THR A 72 16.68 21.94 0.27
C THR A 72 17.96 22.69 0.62
N LYS A 73 18.53 23.38 -0.37
CA LYS A 73 19.49 24.44 -0.09
C LYS A 73 18.71 25.52 0.66
N ASN A 74 19.14 25.91 1.87
CA ASN A 74 18.56 27.05 2.56
C ASN A 74 18.64 28.25 1.61
N ILE A 75 17.50 28.67 1.07
CA ILE A 75 17.43 29.88 0.26
C ILE A 75 17.69 31.01 1.25
N ASN A 76 18.86 31.64 1.13
CA ASN A 76 19.16 32.83 1.91
C ASN A 76 18.24 33.95 1.43
N LEU A 77 17.22 34.28 2.22
CA LEU A 77 16.28 35.37 1.93
C LEU A 77 16.89 36.76 2.18
N ASN A 78 18.06 36.81 2.82
CA ASN A 78 18.81 38.04 3.06
C ASN A 78 19.89 38.14 1.97
N GLY A 79 19.54 38.79 0.85
CA GLY A 79 20.48 39.07 -0.23
C GLY A 79 21.74 39.80 0.24
N GLU A 80 22.83 39.68 -0.53
CA GLU A 80 24.09 40.36 -0.23
C GLU A 80 23.85 41.88 -0.14
N LYS A 81 24.16 42.48 1.02
CA LYS A 81 24.22 43.93 1.15
C LYS A 81 25.29 44.43 0.17
N LYS A 82 24.90 45.27 -0.79
CA LYS A 82 25.84 46.09 -1.53
C LYS A 82 26.63 46.93 -0.52
N ASN A 83 27.94 46.73 -0.48
CA ASN A 83 28.84 47.68 0.15
C ASN A 83 29.01 48.83 -0.86
N ASP A 84 28.39 49.97 -0.55
CA ASP A 84 28.70 51.26 -1.18
C ASP A 84 30.04 51.80 -0.67
#